data_AF-A0A974SYU8-F1
#
_entry.id   AF-A0A974SYU8-F1
#
_cell.length_a   1.000
_cell.length_b   1.000
_cell.length_c   1.000
_cell.angle_alpha   90.00
_cell.angle_beta   90.00
_cell.angle_gamma   90.00
#
_symmetry.space_group_name_H-M   'P 1'
#
loop_
_entity.id
_entity.type
_entity.pdbx_description
1 polymer ?
#
loop_
_entity_poly.entity_id
_entity_poly.type
_entity_poly.pdbx_seq_one_letter_code
_entity_poly.pdbx_strand_id
1 'polypeptide(L)' 'MYWNSFSDFIAMGGYGFYVWGSFGLTAAIMAIEPIAVVRHRKNTIARLKRQLRAESRNIAS' A
#
# COMPACT_ATOMS: atom_id res chain seq x y z
N MET A 1 -33.14 8.84 -17.19
CA MET A 1 -32.95 8.56 -15.75
C MET A 1 -32.92 7.03 -15.55
N TYR A 2 -31.90 6.34 -16.08
CA TYR A 2 -31.78 4.87 -16.11
C TYR A 2 -30.42 4.39 -15.58
N TRP A 3 -29.88 5.06 -14.56
CA TRP A 3 -28.73 4.58 -13.80
C TRP A 3 -29.23 4.23 -12.40
N ASN A 4 -30.02 3.16 -12.30
CA ASN A 4 -30.72 2.83 -11.06
C ASN A 4 -30.02 1.80 -10.20
N SER A 5 -28.68 1.88 -10.11
CA SER A 5 -27.91 1.69 -8.87
C SER A 5 -26.53 1.12 -9.15
N PHE A 6 -25.50 1.80 -8.67
CA PHE A 6 -24.16 1.23 -8.49
C PHE A 6 -24.22 -0.07 -7.66
N SER A 7 -25.24 -0.19 -6.78
CA SER A 7 -25.58 -1.41 -6.05
C SER A 7 -25.95 -2.59 -6.95
N ASP A 8 -26.63 -2.41 -8.08
CA ASP A 8 -26.97 -3.54 -8.99
C ASP A 8 -25.74 -4.02 -9.77
N PHE A 9 -24.74 -3.16 -9.97
CA PHE A 9 -23.47 -3.54 -10.58
C PHE A 9 -22.58 -4.32 -9.61
N ILE A 10 -22.63 -3.99 -8.31
CA ILE A 10 -21.94 -4.73 -7.25
C ILE A 10 -22.75 -5.98 -6.82
N ALA A 11 -24.07 -5.97 -7.02
CA ALA A 11 -24.99 -7.03 -6.64
C ALA A 11 -25.70 -7.64 -7.86
N MET A 12 -25.00 -7.79 -9.00
CA MET A 12 -25.50 -8.55 -10.15
C MET A 12 -25.79 -9.99 -9.72
N GLY A 13 -26.99 -10.26 -9.22
CA GLY A 13 -27.52 -11.59 -8.89
C GLY A 13 -26.67 -12.47 -7.97
N GLY A 14 -25.75 -11.92 -7.15
CA GLY A 14 -24.89 -12.68 -6.23
C GLY A 14 -23.42 -12.84 -6.64
N TYR A 15 -23.02 -12.44 -7.86
CA TYR A 15 -21.65 -12.64 -8.37
C TYR A 15 -20.68 -11.45 -8.17
N GLY A 16 -21.17 -10.24 -7.90
CA GLY A 16 -20.27 -9.08 -7.81
C GLY A 16 -19.28 -9.17 -6.65
N PHE A 17 -19.63 -9.84 -5.54
CA PHE A 17 -18.68 -10.14 -4.46
C PHE A 17 -17.48 -10.97 -4.92
N TYR A 18 -17.68 -11.93 -5.84
CA TYR A 18 -16.60 -12.72 -6.41
C TYR A 18 -15.70 -11.89 -7.32
N VAL A 19 -16.29 -11.08 -8.21
CA VAL A 19 -15.52 -10.25 -9.13
C VAL A 19 -14.69 -9.22 -8.35
N TRP A 20 -15.34 -8.42 -7.51
CA TRP A 20 -14.63 -7.41 -6.72
C TRP A 20 -13.69 -8.02 -5.69
N GLY A 21 -14.02 -9.19 -5.13
CA GLY A 21 -13.15 -9.95 -4.24
C GLY A 21 -11.89 -10.46 -4.94
N SER A 22 -12.00 -11.06 -6.11
CA SER A 22 -10.84 -11.52 -6.90
C SER A 22 -9.97 -10.35 -7.37
N PHE A 23 -10.57 -9.28 -7.90
CA PHE A 23 -9.83 -8.07 -8.29
C PHE A 23 -9.16 -7.40 -7.09
N GLY A 24 -9.86 -7.31 -5.96
CA GLY A 24 -9.32 -6.79 -4.69
C GLY A 24 -8.18 -7.65 -4.16
N LEU A 25 -8.29 -8.97 -4.25
CA LEU A 25 -7.25 -9.91 -3.83
C LEU A 25 -6.02 -9.81 -4.73
N THR A 26 -6.20 -9.75 -6.05
CA THR A 26 -5.10 -9.53 -7.01
C THR A 26 -4.41 -8.19 -6.76
N ALA A 27 -5.17 -7.12 -6.57
CA ALA A 27 -4.63 -5.80 -6.25
C ALA A 27 -3.89 -5.81 -4.90
N ALA A 28 -4.41 -6.51 -3.89
CA ALA A 28 -3.77 -6.65 -2.60
C ALA A 28 -2.43 -7.39 -2.71
N ILE A 29 -2.38 -8.51 -3.44
CA ILE A 29 -1.15 -9.27 -3.70
C ILE A 29 -0.12 -8.38 -4.44
N MET A 30 -0.56 -7.68 -5.48
CA MET A 30 0.30 -6.75 -6.22
C MET A 30 0.79 -5.57 -5.35
N ALA A 31 0.02 -5.17 -4.34
CA ALA A 31 0.37 -4.09 -3.42
C ALA A 31 1.29 -4.52 -2.27
N ILE A 32 1.32 -5.80 -1.89
CA ILE A 32 2.15 -6.31 -0.78
C ILE A 32 3.64 -6.05 -1.03
N GLU A 33 4.13 -6.40 -2.22
CA GLU A 33 5.52 -6.19 -2.65
C GLU A 33 5.96 -4.71 -2.54
N PRO A 34 5.29 -3.73 -3.18
CA PRO A 34 5.66 -2.33 -3.07
C PRO A 34 5.47 -1.77 -1.65
N ILE A 35 4.48 -2.21 -0.87
CA ILE A 35 4.32 -1.79 0.53
C ILE A 35 5.51 -2.26 1.36
N ALA A 36 5.95 -3.51 1.20
CA ALA A 36 7.12 -4.04 1.87
C ALA A 36 8.38 -3.24 1.46
N VAL A 37 8.60 -3.04 0.16
CA VAL A 37 9.75 -2.28 -0.37
C VAL A 37 9.78 -0.84 0.14
N VAL A 38 8.65 -0.15 0.16
CA VAL A 38 8.55 1.23 0.69
C VAL A 38 8.87 1.24 2.20
N ARG A 39 8.41 0.24 2.95
CA ARG A 39 8.67 0.13 4.39
C ARG A 39 10.16 -0.17 4.68
N HIS A 40 10.79 -1.03 3.88
CA HIS A 40 12.22 -1.28 3.95
C HIS A 40 13.05 -0.03 3.61
N ARG A 41 12.67 0.71 2.55
CA ARG A 41 13.33 1.97 2.19
C ARG A 41 13.29 2.99 3.33
N LYS A 42 12.12 3.16 3.97
CA LYS A 42 11.97 4.09 5.10
C LYS A 42 12.89 3.72 6.27
N ASN A 43 13.01 2.44 6.59
CA ASN A 43 13.86 1.97 7.69
C ASN A 43 15.35 2.18 7.40
N THR A 44 15.79 1.91 6.17
CA THR A 44 17.19 2.12 5.75
C THR A 44 17.56 3.60 5.79
N ILE A 45 16.72 4.47 5.25
CA ILE A 45 16.94 5.93 5.28
C ILE A 45 16.95 6.46 6.72
N ALA A 46 16.05 5.99 7.57
CA ALA A 46 16.01 6.39 8.98
C ALA A 46 17.30 6.01 9.72
N ARG A 47 17.89 4.85 9.40
CA ARG A 47 19.16 4.38 9.99
C ARG A 47 20.35 5.23 9.53
N LEU A 48 20.45 5.51 8.22
CA LEU A 48 21.46 6.41 7.65
C LEU A 48 21.37 7.82 8.27
N LYS A 49 20.17 8.37 8.40
CA LYS A 49 19.96 9.71 8.97
C LYS A 49 20.38 9.79 10.45
N ARG A 50 20.25 8.70 11.21
CA ARG A 50 20.73 8.61 12.60
C ARG A 50 22.26 8.54 12.68
N GLN A 51 22.89 7.79 11.78
CA GLN A 51 24.35 7.69 11.71
C GLN A 51 24.98 9.03 11.36
N LEU A 52 24.46 9.71 10.33
CA LEU A 52 24.94 11.04 9.94
C LEU A 52 24.86 12.04 11.12
N ARG A 53 23.75 12.03 11.89
CA ARG A 53 23.61 12.88 13.08
C ARG A 53 24.57 12.53 14.22
N ALA A 54 24.93 11.25 14.36
CA ALA A 54 25.90 10.83 15.37
C ALA A 54 27.32 11.24 14.98
N GLU A 55 27.66 11.11 13.70
CA GLU A 55 28.95 11.48 13.13
C GLU A 55 29.16 13.01 13.14
N SER A 56 28.16 13.80 12.73
CA SER A 56 28.23 15.27 12.81
C SER A 56 28.38 15.81 14.22
N ARG A 57 27.90 15.10 15.25
CA ARG A 57 28.13 15.47 16.66
C ARG A 57 29.53 15.12 17.15
N ASN A 58 30.14 14.06 16.61
CA ASN A 58 31.48 13.62 17.00
C ASN A 58 32.55 14.51 16.35
N ILE A 59 32.33 14.96 15.12
CA ILE A 59 33.23 15.89 14.42
C ILE A 59 33.20 17.32 15.03
N ALA A 60 32.11 17.68 15.72
CA ALA A 60 31.94 19.00 16.32
C ALA A 60 32.41 19.11 17.79
N SER A 61 32.91 18.02 18.38
CA SER A 61 33.49 17.96 19.74
C SER A 61 34.99 17.82 19.69
#